data_AF-R9KAD2-F1
#
_entry.id   AF-R9KAD2-F1
#
_cell.length_a   1.000
_cell.length_b   1.000
_cell.length_c   1.000
_cell.angle_alpha   90.00
_cell.angle_beta   90.00
_cell.angle_gamma   90.00
#
_symmetry.space_group_name_H-M   'P 1'
#
loop_
_entity.id
_entity.type
_entity.pdbx_description
1 polymer ?
#
loop_
_entity_poly.entity_id
_entity_poly.type
_entity_poly.pdbx_seq_one_letter_code
_entity_poly.pdbx_strand_id
1 'polypeptide(L)'
;MLENIGRHCIIGQNVEVGENVKLGHNCIVEDDVKLKDNVFIDNNVIIRRGAEIGKNSYIGSNCIIGEYQIVTCGDRKNMLPHLTIGENALIRSGSILYGGSSVGDNFQTGHQVTIRESSSIGNHVSIGTLSDIQGHCVIGNYVNMHSNVHIGQESLIDDYVWIFPYVVLTNDPTPPSDYLQGVHVYPFAIIATGSVILPGIQVAGDSLVAAGAVVTKNVQEFEVVGGNPAKKISDVRNIRNKITGEDAYPWRFHFSRRMPWEDMGYMEWVNSLGDDEKKLFSIKE
;
A
#
# COMPACT_ATOMS: atom_id res chain seq x y z
N MET A 1 8.76 4.77 32.90
CA MET A 1 8.72 5.63 31.70
C MET A 1 10.12 6.01 31.22
N LEU A 2 11.03 6.50 32.07
CA LEU A 2 12.37 6.98 31.65
C LEU A 2 13.33 5.90 31.08
N GLU A 3 13.17 4.62 31.42
CA GLU A 3 14.08 3.56 30.93
C GLU A 3 13.86 3.19 29.46
N ASN A 4 12.68 3.46 28.90
CA ASN A 4 12.32 3.07 27.54
C ASN A 4 12.42 4.21 26.51
N ILE A 5 12.94 5.37 26.92
CA ILE A 5 13.08 6.55 26.06
C ILE A 5 14.57 6.86 25.92
N GLY A 6 15.06 6.84 24.68
CA GLY A 6 16.44 7.18 24.38
C GLY A 6 16.77 8.65 24.65
N ARG A 7 18.07 8.94 24.60
CA ARG A 7 18.63 10.29 24.77
C ARG A 7 18.13 11.28 23.70
N HIS A 8 18.01 12.54 24.10
CA HIS A 8 17.68 13.69 23.24
C HIS A 8 16.33 13.62 22.53
N CYS A 9 15.37 12.87 23.08
CA CYS A 9 14.00 12.90 22.60
C CYS A 9 13.28 14.16 23.07
N ILE A 10 12.43 14.69 22.19
CA ILE A 10 11.50 15.79 22.48
C ILE A 10 10.10 15.19 22.47
N ILE A 11 9.35 15.40 23.55
CA ILE A 11 7.97 14.91 23.70
C ILE A 11 7.07 16.11 23.97
N GLY A 12 6.03 16.25 23.14
CA GLY A 12 5.03 17.30 23.21
C GLY A 12 4.03 17.12 24.35
N GLN A 13 3.02 17.98 24.35
CA GLN A 13 1.92 17.96 25.32
C GLN A 13 0.87 16.90 24.96
N ASN A 14 0.18 16.36 25.96
CA ASN A 14 -0.92 15.40 25.78
C ASN A 14 -0.55 14.14 24.98
N VAL A 15 0.73 13.75 24.95
CA VAL A 15 1.13 12.50 24.30
C VAL A 15 0.65 11.33 25.14
N GLU A 16 -0.14 10.45 24.53
CA GLU A 16 -0.58 9.20 25.13
C GLU A 16 0.42 8.09 24.81
N VAL A 17 1.01 7.48 25.84
CA VAL A 17 2.00 6.40 25.70
C VAL A 17 1.49 5.15 26.39
N GLY A 18 1.23 4.11 25.60
CA GLY A 18 0.81 2.79 26.07
C GLY A 18 1.89 2.02 26.81
N GLU A 19 1.55 0.80 27.22
CA GLU A 19 2.48 -0.07 27.96
C GLU A 19 3.64 -0.52 27.07
N ASN A 20 4.84 -0.63 27.65
CA ASN A 20 6.05 -1.14 26.99
C ASN A 20 6.46 -0.44 25.68
N VAL A 21 5.97 0.78 25.42
CA VAL A 21 6.43 1.60 24.31
C VAL A 21 7.91 1.92 24.47
N LYS A 22 8.68 1.80 23.38
CA LYS A 22 10.11 2.09 23.33
C LYS A 22 10.40 3.15 22.28
N LEU A 23 11.16 4.17 22.67
CA LEU A 23 11.64 5.22 21.78
C LEU A 23 13.16 5.17 21.75
N GLY A 24 13.74 5.15 20.54
CA GLY A 24 15.16 5.31 20.30
C GLY A 24 15.67 6.71 20.67
N HIS A 25 16.79 7.09 20.08
CA HIS A 25 17.45 8.37 20.32
C HIS A 25 16.99 9.45 19.33
N ASN A 26 17.04 10.70 19.77
CA ASN A 26 16.76 11.89 18.95
C ASN A 26 15.37 11.88 18.27
N CYS A 27 14.38 11.23 18.90
CA CYS A 27 13.03 11.23 18.36
C CYS A 27 12.30 12.53 18.72
N ILE A 28 11.45 13.00 17.82
CA ILE A 28 10.55 14.13 18.07
C ILE A 28 9.13 13.59 18.01
N VAL A 29 8.42 13.65 19.13
CA VAL A 29 7.01 13.31 19.23
C VAL A 29 6.25 14.59 19.56
N GLU A 30 5.49 15.09 18.59
CA GLU A 30 4.70 16.33 18.76
C GLU A 30 3.45 16.10 19.63
N ASP A 31 2.74 17.19 19.91
CA ASP A 31 1.57 17.17 20.79
C ASP A 31 0.46 16.22 20.31
N ASP A 32 -0.36 15.74 21.23
CA ASP A 32 -1.58 14.97 20.97
C ASP A 32 -1.36 13.63 20.24
N VAL A 33 -0.09 13.19 20.09
CA VAL A 33 0.26 11.89 19.50
C VAL A 33 -0.17 10.74 20.42
N LYS A 34 -0.61 9.64 19.81
CA LYS A 34 -1.00 8.41 20.51
C LYS A 34 -0.14 7.23 20.08
N LEU A 35 0.65 6.70 21.01
CA LEU A 35 1.45 5.48 20.83
C LEU A 35 0.78 4.37 21.65
N LYS A 36 0.22 3.36 20.98
CA LYS A 36 -0.41 2.23 21.68
C LYS A 36 0.64 1.24 22.23
N ASP A 37 0.17 0.23 22.95
CA ASP A 37 1.02 -0.74 23.63
C ASP A 37 2.04 -1.41 22.70
N ASN A 38 3.24 -1.64 23.22
CA ASN A 38 4.37 -2.31 22.57
C ASN A 38 4.85 -1.65 21.27
N VAL A 39 4.48 -0.39 20.99
CA VAL A 39 5.04 0.35 19.86
C VAL A 39 6.53 0.54 20.05
N PHE A 40 7.31 0.24 19.00
CA PHE A 40 8.75 0.47 18.94
C PHE A 40 9.05 1.56 17.92
N ILE A 41 9.63 2.65 18.37
CA ILE A 41 10.10 3.76 17.56
C ILE A 41 11.63 3.74 17.57
N ASP A 42 12.24 3.57 16.40
CA ASP A 42 13.69 3.57 16.24
C ASP A 42 14.25 5.02 16.21
N ASN A 43 15.54 5.19 15.96
CA ASN A 43 16.25 6.45 16.11
C ASN A 43 15.86 7.51 15.07
N ASN A 44 15.93 8.79 15.47
CA ASN A 44 15.72 9.96 14.63
C ASN A 44 14.35 9.98 13.92
N VAL A 45 13.32 9.40 14.56
CA VAL A 45 11.95 9.41 14.03
C VAL A 45 11.25 10.70 14.43
N ILE A 46 10.51 11.29 13.50
CA ILE A 46 9.63 12.43 13.74
C ILE A 46 8.18 11.95 13.64
N ILE A 47 7.39 12.16 14.69
CA ILE A 47 5.96 11.88 14.73
C ILE A 47 5.23 13.20 14.95
N ARG A 48 4.48 13.62 13.94
CA ARG A 48 3.78 14.90 13.91
C ARG A 48 2.48 14.87 14.70
N ARG A 49 2.00 16.06 15.05
CA ARG A 49 0.86 16.28 15.94
C ARG A 49 -0.34 15.40 15.60
N GLY A 50 -0.88 14.73 16.62
CA GLY A 50 -2.12 13.98 16.53
C GLY A 50 -2.06 12.66 15.75
N ALA A 51 -0.88 12.22 15.30
CA ALA A 51 -0.75 10.89 14.70
C ALA A 51 -1.05 9.78 15.73
N GLU A 52 -1.70 8.71 15.28
CA GLU A 52 -2.03 7.52 16.08
C GLU A 52 -1.36 6.28 15.49
N ILE A 53 -0.61 5.56 16.33
CA ILE A 53 0.13 4.35 15.94
C ILE A 53 -0.38 3.16 16.76
N GLY A 54 -0.96 2.17 16.06
CA GLY A 54 -1.54 0.96 16.64
C GLY A 54 -0.54 0.04 17.31
N LYS A 55 -1.05 -0.89 18.11
CA LYS A 55 -0.26 -1.78 18.98
C LYS A 55 0.77 -2.59 18.22
N ASN A 56 1.86 -2.94 18.90
CA ASN A 56 2.93 -3.81 18.38
C ASN A 56 3.59 -3.31 17.08
N SER A 57 3.41 -2.04 16.72
CA SER A 57 3.97 -1.49 15.49
C SER A 57 5.44 -1.12 15.66
N TYR A 58 6.21 -1.29 14.60
CA TYR A 58 7.61 -0.91 14.49
C TYR A 58 7.76 0.22 13.46
N ILE A 59 8.38 1.32 13.90
CA ILE A 59 8.74 2.46 13.05
C ILE A 59 10.26 2.55 12.97
N GLY A 60 10.81 2.33 11.78
CA GLY A 60 12.24 2.30 11.52
C GLY A 60 12.91 3.68 11.54
N SER A 61 14.24 3.67 11.64
CA SER A 61 15.03 4.91 11.78
C SER A 61 14.75 5.94 10.68
N ASN A 62 14.82 7.22 11.04
CA ASN A 62 14.67 8.36 10.12
C ASN A 62 13.32 8.44 9.39
N CYS A 63 12.27 7.78 9.89
CA CYS A 63 10.92 7.95 9.36
C CYS A 63 10.31 9.29 9.79
N ILE A 64 9.40 9.81 8.96
CA ILE A 64 8.53 10.93 9.34
C ILE A 64 7.07 10.51 9.21
N ILE A 65 6.36 10.55 10.32
CA ILE A 65 4.98 10.06 10.48
C ILE A 65 4.06 11.25 10.70
N GLY A 66 3.04 11.39 9.86
CA GLY A 66 2.10 12.51 9.87
C GLY A 66 2.65 13.77 9.19
N GLU A 67 3.49 13.64 8.16
CA GLU A 67 4.14 14.76 7.45
C GLU A 67 3.13 15.83 6.97
N TYR A 68 3.63 17.07 6.88
CA TYR A 68 2.85 18.25 6.57
C TYR A 68 2.32 18.25 5.14
N GLN A 69 1.06 18.65 5.02
CA GLN A 69 0.46 18.95 3.72
C GLN A 69 0.85 20.36 3.27
N ILE A 70 0.68 20.65 1.97
CA ILE A 70 0.98 21.96 1.39
C ILE A 70 0.28 23.12 2.12
N VAL A 71 -0.97 22.90 2.55
CA VAL A 71 -1.78 23.87 3.29
C VAL A 71 -1.15 24.23 4.64
N THR A 72 -0.55 23.25 5.33
CA THR A 72 0.12 23.47 6.62
C THR A 72 1.44 24.22 6.46
N CYS A 73 2.17 23.99 5.36
CA CYS A 73 3.42 24.70 5.09
C CYS A 73 3.22 26.21 4.91
N GLY A 74 2.06 26.65 4.40
CA GLY A 74 1.76 28.04 4.09
C GLY A 74 1.64 28.95 5.32
N ASP A 75 0.88 28.55 6.34
CA ASP A 75 0.62 29.38 7.52
C ASP A 75 1.13 28.81 8.84
N ARG A 76 1.54 27.54 8.86
CA ARG A 76 1.96 26.78 10.06
C ARG A 76 0.94 26.82 11.20
N LYS A 77 -0.33 27.12 10.89
CA LYS A 77 -1.41 27.35 11.87
C LYS A 77 -2.57 26.39 11.68
N ASN A 78 -2.78 25.89 10.45
CA ASN A 78 -3.87 24.95 10.19
C ASN A 78 -3.66 23.62 10.90
N MET A 79 -4.75 23.10 11.49
CA MET A 79 -4.75 21.78 12.09
C MET A 79 -4.33 20.73 11.06
N LEU A 80 -3.38 19.89 11.47
CA LEU A 80 -2.90 18.79 10.67
C LEU A 80 -3.98 17.70 10.63
N PRO A 81 -4.42 17.25 9.44
CA PRO A 81 -5.22 16.05 9.34
C PRO A 81 -4.44 14.89 9.97
N HIS A 82 -5.09 14.15 10.87
CA HIS A 82 -4.42 13.11 11.63
C HIS A 82 -4.11 11.91 10.74
N LEU A 83 -2.92 11.31 10.93
CA LEU A 83 -2.57 10.02 10.35
C LEU A 83 -2.91 8.92 11.35
N THR A 84 -3.61 7.89 10.90
CA THR A 84 -3.84 6.67 11.68
C THR A 84 -3.11 5.50 11.05
N ILE A 85 -2.32 4.78 11.84
CA ILE A 85 -1.67 3.52 11.47
C ILE A 85 -2.25 2.41 12.36
N GLY A 86 -2.70 1.32 11.73
CA GLY A 86 -3.24 0.14 12.40
C GLY A 86 -2.23 -0.63 13.23
N GLU A 87 -2.65 -1.77 13.77
CA GLU A 87 -1.82 -2.64 14.60
C GLU A 87 -0.81 -3.44 13.77
N ASN A 88 0.30 -3.83 14.42
CA ASN A 88 1.32 -4.71 13.85
C ASN A 88 1.97 -4.16 12.56
N ALA A 89 2.04 -2.83 12.41
CA ALA A 89 2.68 -2.22 11.27
C ALA A 89 4.22 -2.39 11.34
N LEU A 90 4.86 -2.61 10.20
CA LEU A 90 6.32 -2.65 10.04
C LEU A 90 6.75 -1.62 9.00
N ILE A 91 7.00 -0.40 9.46
CA ILE A 91 7.40 0.72 8.60
C ILE A 91 8.92 0.82 8.63
N ARG A 92 9.58 0.52 7.51
CA ARG A 92 11.06 0.52 7.42
C ARG A 92 11.62 1.92 7.18
N SER A 93 12.91 2.03 7.46
CA SER A 93 13.66 3.28 7.61
C SER A 93 13.50 4.28 6.47
N GLY A 94 13.44 5.56 6.82
CA GLY A 94 13.35 6.67 5.87
C GLY A 94 11.99 6.84 5.21
N SER A 95 10.97 6.06 5.59
CA SER A 95 9.64 6.20 5.03
C SER A 95 8.93 7.45 5.56
N ILE A 96 8.17 8.12 4.69
CA ILE A 96 7.44 9.35 4.99
C ILE A 96 5.96 9.10 4.71
N LEU A 97 5.13 9.23 5.75
CA LEU A 97 3.69 9.07 5.66
C LEU A 97 3.03 10.40 6.05
N TYR A 98 2.19 10.95 5.18
CA TYR A 98 1.55 12.24 5.36
C TYR A 98 0.32 12.18 6.27
N GLY A 99 0.00 13.30 6.91
CA GLY A 99 -1.24 13.48 7.65
C GLY A 99 -2.48 13.35 6.75
N GLY A 100 -3.60 12.91 7.33
CA GLY A 100 -4.89 12.76 6.65
C GLY A 100 -5.08 11.44 5.92
N SER A 101 -4.05 10.60 5.92
CA SER A 101 -4.13 9.23 5.42
C SER A 101 -4.49 8.25 6.54
N SER A 102 -5.02 7.10 6.17
CA SER A 102 -5.30 5.99 7.08
C SER A 102 -4.67 4.72 6.53
N VAL A 103 -3.96 3.98 7.39
CA VAL A 103 -3.27 2.74 7.05
C VAL A 103 -3.76 1.65 7.98
N GLY A 104 -4.19 0.52 7.42
CA GLY A 104 -4.73 -0.62 8.15
C GLY A 104 -3.70 -1.45 8.90
N ASP A 105 -4.18 -2.56 9.47
CA ASP A 105 -3.40 -3.48 10.27
C ASP A 105 -2.43 -4.31 9.41
N ASN A 106 -1.34 -4.77 10.02
CA ASN A 106 -0.32 -5.62 9.39
C ASN A 106 0.34 -4.99 8.16
N PHE A 107 0.32 -3.66 8.09
CA PHE A 107 0.94 -2.89 7.02
C PHE A 107 2.46 -3.02 7.03
N GLN A 108 3.10 -3.12 5.86
CA GLN A 108 4.55 -3.21 5.76
C GLN A 108 5.11 -2.28 4.68
N THR A 109 6.25 -1.65 4.96
CA THR A 109 7.01 -0.90 3.93
C THR A 109 8.41 -1.45 3.72
N GLY A 110 8.96 -1.25 2.52
CA GLY A 110 10.39 -1.19 2.26
C GLY A 110 11.01 0.11 2.76
N HIS A 111 12.23 0.40 2.35
CA HIS A 111 12.93 1.63 2.77
C HIS A 111 12.49 2.82 1.92
N GLN A 112 12.47 4.02 2.52
CA GLN A 112 12.25 5.27 1.79
C GLN A 112 10.96 5.27 0.95
N VAL A 113 9.87 4.73 1.50
CA VAL A 113 8.54 4.81 0.89
C VAL A 113 7.94 6.18 1.17
N THR A 114 7.23 6.76 0.20
CA THR A 114 6.46 7.99 0.41
C THR A 114 4.98 7.73 0.19
N ILE A 115 4.16 8.09 1.17
CA ILE A 115 2.69 8.01 1.09
C ILE A 115 2.13 9.37 1.40
N ARG A 116 1.58 10.01 0.37
CA ARG A 116 0.97 11.34 0.47
C ARG A 116 -0.42 11.30 1.09
N GLU A 117 -0.95 12.50 1.31
CA GLU A 117 -2.15 12.79 2.06
C GLU A 117 -3.43 12.14 1.50
N SER A 118 -4.45 12.06 2.37
CA SER A 118 -5.81 11.64 2.01
C SER A 118 -5.90 10.27 1.33
N SER A 119 -4.92 9.38 1.58
CA SER A 119 -4.92 8.03 1.04
C SER A 119 -5.48 7.05 2.07
N SER A 120 -6.32 6.12 1.61
CA SER A 120 -6.84 5.03 2.42
C SER A 120 -6.17 3.72 1.99
N ILE A 121 -5.50 3.06 2.93
CA ILE A 121 -4.77 1.81 2.70
C ILE A 121 -5.30 0.76 3.64
N GLY A 122 -5.74 -0.37 3.09
CA GLY A 122 -6.31 -1.49 3.82
C GLY A 122 -5.29 -2.31 4.63
N ASN A 123 -5.72 -3.50 5.04
CA ASN A 123 -4.96 -4.41 5.89
C ASN A 123 -4.04 -5.31 5.07
N HIS A 124 -2.95 -5.78 5.68
CA HIS A 124 -1.99 -6.72 5.07
C HIS A 124 -1.37 -6.21 3.76
N VAL A 125 -1.27 -4.89 3.60
CA VAL A 125 -0.65 -4.26 2.43
C VAL A 125 0.86 -4.20 2.61
N SER A 126 1.60 -4.52 1.55
CA SER A 126 3.05 -4.39 1.49
C SER A 126 3.46 -3.41 0.40
N ILE A 127 4.19 -2.36 0.75
CA ILE A 127 4.69 -1.34 -0.19
C ILE A 127 6.23 -1.37 -0.24
N GLY A 128 6.80 -1.75 -1.38
CA GLY A 128 8.24 -1.94 -1.53
C GLY A 128 9.07 -0.66 -1.52
N THR A 129 10.38 -0.82 -1.38
CA THR A 129 11.37 0.27 -1.27
C THR A 129 11.26 1.31 -2.38
N LEU A 130 11.33 2.60 -2.04
CA LEU A 130 11.23 3.75 -2.97
C LEU A 130 9.88 3.93 -3.66
N SER A 131 8.85 3.16 -3.29
CA SER A 131 7.53 3.37 -3.87
C SER A 131 6.89 4.67 -3.38
N ASP A 132 6.12 5.29 -4.26
CA ASP A 132 5.60 6.64 -4.14
C ASP A 132 4.10 6.67 -4.45
N ILE A 133 3.30 7.00 -3.44
CA ILE A 133 1.83 7.06 -3.50
C ILE A 133 1.41 8.53 -3.42
N GLN A 134 0.85 9.09 -4.50
CA GLN A 134 0.73 10.54 -4.69
C GLN A 134 -0.43 11.24 -3.96
N GLY A 135 -1.29 10.50 -3.25
CA GLY A 135 -2.39 11.04 -2.44
C GLY A 135 -3.77 10.74 -3.03
N HIS A 136 -4.83 10.87 -2.24
CA HIS A 136 -6.21 10.55 -2.65
C HIS A 136 -6.38 9.14 -3.26
N CYS A 137 -5.51 8.21 -2.90
CA CYS A 137 -5.54 6.84 -3.42
C CYS A 137 -6.38 5.97 -2.49
N VAL A 138 -7.05 4.96 -3.06
CA VAL A 138 -7.70 3.90 -2.29
C VAL A 138 -7.01 2.59 -2.63
N ILE A 139 -6.42 1.95 -1.62
CA ILE A 139 -5.72 0.68 -1.73
C ILE A 139 -6.41 -0.30 -0.79
N GLY A 140 -6.89 -1.42 -1.34
CA GLY A 140 -7.56 -2.49 -0.63
C GLY A 140 -6.63 -3.31 0.26
N ASN A 141 -7.07 -4.54 0.58
CA ASN A 141 -6.36 -5.46 1.45
C ASN A 141 -5.45 -6.41 0.68
N TYR A 142 -4.40 -6.92 1.32
CA TYR A 142 -3.48 -7.92 0.74
C TYR A 142 -2.83 -7.49 -0.59
N VAL A 143 -2.75 -6.18 -0.84
CA VAL A 143 -2.07 -5.61 -2.01
C VAL A 143 -0.57 -5.70 -1.82
N ASN A 144 0.13 -6.16 -2.86
CA ASN A 144 1.58 -6.30 -2.86
C ASN A 144 2.19 -5.39 -3.93
N MET A 145 2.80 -4.29 -3.50
CA MET A 145 3.60 -3.41 -4.33
C MET A 145 5.07 -3.66 -4.06
N HIS A 146 5.84 -3.88 -5.13
CA HIS A 146 7.29 -4.05 -5.04
C HIS A 146 8.01 -2.69 -5.08
N SER A 147 9.32 -2.69 -5.33
CA SER A 147 10.16 -1.51 -5.25
C SER A 147 9.88 -0.48 -6.36
N ASN A 148 9.92 0.80 -6.00
CA ASN A 148 9.87 1.94 -6.92
C ASN A 148 8.64 1.91 -7.83
N VAL A 149 7.48 1.60 -7.25
CA VAL A 149 6.17 1.72 -7.88
C VAL A 149 5.65 3.13 -7.67
N HIS A 150 5.15 3.76 -8.72
CA HIS A 150 4.49 5.06 -8.65
C HIS A 150 2.98 4.89 -8.83
N ILE A 151 2.20 5.36 -7.84
CA ILE A 151 0.74 5.37 -7.88
C ILE A 151 0.28 6.82 -7.97
N GLY A 152 -0.17 7.22 -9.17
CA GLY A 152 -0.74 8.54 -9.42
C GLY A 152 -2.00 8.79 -8.59
N GLN A 153 -2.30 10.06 -8.34
CA GLN A 153 -3.45 10.47 -7.53
C GLN A 153 -4.76 9.90 -8.08
N GLU A 154 -5.71 9.66 -7.18
CA GLU A 154 -7.05 9.10 -7.47
C GLU A 154 -7.05 7.65 -7.96
N SER A 155 -5.91 6.97 -7.95
CA SER A 155 -5.87 5.54 -8.29
C SER A 155 -6.63 4.70 -7.28
N LEU A 156 -7.35 3.71 -7.79
CA LEU A 156 -8.10 2.71 -7.03
C LEU A 156 -7.44 1.35 -7.26
N ILE A 157 -7.08 0.67 -6.19
CA ILE A 157 -6.38 -0.62 -6.25
C ILE A 157 -7.10 -1.57 -5.31
N ASP A 158 -7.82 -2.53 -5.86
CA ASP A 158 -8.62 -3.47 -5.08
C ASP A 158 -7.76 -4.58 -4.46
N ASP A 159 -8.41 -5.45 -3.67
CA ASP A 159 -7.75 -6.47 -2.88
C ASP A 159 -6.92 -7.46 -3.73
N TYR A 160 -5.85 -7.98 -3.15
CA TYR A 160 -5.00 -9.03 -3.73
C TYR A 160 -4.30 -8.65 -5.05
N VAL A 161 -4.21 -7.36 -5.38
CA VAL A 161 -3.47 -6.90 -6.56
C VAL A 161 -1.96 -7.01 -6.34
N TRP A 162 -1.24 -7.42 -7.40
CA TRP A 162 0.22 -7.42 -7.43
C TRP A 162 0.75 -6.35 -8.40
N ILE A 163 1.61 -5.46 -7.89
CA ILE A 163 2.28 -4.43 -8.67
C ILE A 163 3.79 -4.61 -8.54
N PHE A 164 4.43 -5.05 -9.62
CA PHE A 164 5.85 -5.37 -9.64
C PHE A 164 6.73 -4.10 -9.81
N PRO A 165 8.07 -4.21 -9.66
CA PRO A 165 8.93 -3.04 -9.62
C PRO A 165 8.78 -2.09 -10.83
N TYR A 166 8.99 -0.79 -10.62
CA TYR A 166 9.02 0.22 -11.69
C TYR A 166 7.69 0.41 -12.46
N VAL A 167 6.57 -0.07 -11.92
CA VAL A 167 5.25 0.22 -12.50
C VAL A 167 4.86 1.67 -12.23
N VAL A 168 4.24 2.31 -13.21
CA VAL A 168 3.72 3.68 -13.11
C VAL A 168 2.23 3.67 -13.46
N LEU A 169 1.39 4.02 -12.50
CA LEU A 169 -0.02 4.36 -12.75
C LEU A 169 -0.13 5.87 -12.92
N THR A 170 -0.59 6.31 -14.10
CA THR A 170 -0.73 7.75 -14.43
C THR A 170 -2.16 8.22 -14.24
N ASN A 171 -2.39 9.54 -14.25
CA ASN A 171 -3.71 10.10 -13.97
C ASN A 171 -4.12 11.31 -14.82
N ASP A 172 -3.25 11.96 -15.60
CA ASP A 172 -3.64 13.10 -16.45
C ASP A 172 -3.77 12.69 -17.92
N PRO A 173 -5.01 12.55 -18.47
CA PRO A 173 -5.22 12.07 -19.84
C PRO A 173 -4.62 12.96 -20.92
N THR A 174 -4.50 14.27 -20.66
CA THR A 174 -4.02 15.27 -21.62
C THR A 174 -3.16 16.32 -20.90
N PRO A 175 -1.93 15.97 -20.50
CA PRO A 175 -1.16 16.78 -19.56
C PRO A 175 -0.58 18.06 -20.17
N PRO A 176 -0.52 19.17 -19.39
CA PRO A 176 -1.11 19.35 -18.05
C PRO A 176 -2.61 19.69 -18.12
N SER A 177 -3.44 19.09 -17.27
CA SER A 177 -4.86 19.41 -17.13
C SER A 177 -5.38 19.37 -15.69
N ASP A 178 -6.51 20.05 -15.43
CA ASP A 178 -7.23 20.02 -14.15
C ASP A 178 -8.13 18.78 -14.00
N TYR A 179 -8.24 17.94 -15.04
CA TYR A 179 -9.15 16.79 -15.09
C TYR A 179 -8.38 15.48 -15.00
N LEU A 180 -8.12 15.05 -13.78
CA LEU A 180 -7.43 13.79 -13.50
C LEU A 180 -8.42 12.61 -13.59
N GLN A 181 -7.87 11.45 -13.94
CA GLN A 181 -8.54 10.15 -14.00
C GLN A 181 -7.56 9.09 -13.51
N GLY A 182 -7.67 8.72 -12.23
CA GLY A 182 -6.89 7.63 -11.67
C GLY A 182 -7.12 6.28 -12.37
N VAL A 183 -6.12 5.42 -12.31
CA VAL A 183 -6.23 4.03 -12.80
C VAL A 183 -7.01 3.20 -11.78
N HIS A 184 -7.87 2.30 -12.25
CA HIS A 184 -8.53 1.30 -11.39
C HIS A 184 -7.99 -0.10 -11.70
N VAL A 185 -7.39 -0.74 -10.71
CA VAL A 185 -6.90 -2.13 -10.78
C VAL A 185 -7.80 -3.02 -9.93
N TYR A 186 -8.50 -3.95 -10.57
CA TYR A 186 -9.48 -4.84 -9.95
C TYR A 186 -8.82 -6.07 -9.29
N PRO A 187 -9.56 -6.83 -8.45
CA PRO A 187 -8.97 -7.86 -7.60
C PRO A 187 -8.17 -8.91 -8.35
N PHE A 188 -7.08 -9.39 -7.73
CA PHE A 188 -6.20 -10.44 -8.26
C PHE A 188 -5.43 -10.09 -9.54
N ALA A 189 -5.63 -8.91 -10.14
CA ALA A 189 -4.87 -8.49 -11.31
C ALA A 189 -3.38 -8.35 -10.99
N ILE A 190 -2.54 -8.59 -12.00
CA ILE A 190 -1.09 -8.49 -11.89
C ILE A 190 -0.56 -7.49 -12.91
N ILE A 191 0.25 -6.54 -12.44
CA ILE A 191 0.98 -5.59 -13.28
C ILE A 191 2.48 -5.87 -13.17
N ALA A 192 3.06 -6.46 -14.21
CA ALA A 192 4.46 -6.84 -14.22
C ALA A 192 5.40 -5.63 -14.39
N THR A 193 6.67 -5.87 -14.05
CA THR A 193 7.74 -4.87 -13.93
C THR A 193 7.80 -3.88 -15.10
N GLY A 194 8.00 -2.61 -14.79
CA GLY A 194 8.28 -1.56 -15.77
C GLY A 194 7.11 -1.16 -16.67
N SER A 195 5.89 -1.59 -16.33
CA SER A 195 4.69 -1.25 -17.11
C SER A 195 4.17 0.15 -16.76
N VAL A 196 3.64 0.84 -17.76
CA VAL A 196 2.99 2.16 -17.60
C VAL A 196 1.53 2.02 -17.97
N ILE A 197 0.64 2.41 -17.07
CA ILE A 197 -0.81 2.38 -17.28
C ILE A 197 -1.31 3.81 -17.49
N LEU A 198 -1.93 4.05 -18.64
CA LEU A 198 -2.45 5.37 -18.99
C LEU A 198 -3.63 5.77 -18.08
N PRO A 199 -3.97 7.07 -18.04
CA PRO A 199 -5.02 7.61 -17.19
C PRO A 199 -6.40 7.01 -17.47
N GLY A 200 -7.20 6.82 -16.43
CA GLY A 200 -8.59 6.32 -16.50
C GLY A 200 -8.73 4.87 -16.95
N ILE A 201 -7.62 4.16 -17.15
CA ILE A 201 -7.65 2.76 -17.58
C ILE A 201 -8.11 1.86 -16.43
N GLN A 202 -8.98 0.92 -16.80
CA GLN A 202 -9.42 -0.17 -15.94
C GLN A 202 -8.65 -1.46 -16.28
N VAL A 203 -8.02 -2.06 -15.28
CA VAL A 203 -7.33 -3.35 -15.37
C VAL A 203 -8.16 -4.39 -14.63
N ALA A 204 -8.96 -5.16 -15.36
CA ALA A 204 -9.91 -6.12 -14.78
C ALA A 204 -9.23 -7.22 -13.98
N GLY A 205 -10.01 -7.88 -13.12
CA GLY A 205 -9.51 -8.92 -12.22
C GLY A 205 -8.92 -10.11 -12.96
N ASP A 206 -8.03 -10.83 -12.31
CA ASP A 206 -7.33 -12.00 -12.89
C ASP A 206 -6.59 -11.74 -14.22
N SER A 207 -6.42 -10.48 -14.62
CA SER A 207 -5.63 -10.12 -15.80
C SER A 207 -4.13 -10.03 -15.49
N LEU A 208 -3.33 -10.08 -16.55
CA LEU A 208 -1.88 -9.95 -16.47
C LEU A 208 -1.38 -8.91 -17.47
N VAL A 209 -0.87 -7.80 -16.96
CA VAL A 209 -0.08 -6.85 -17.76
C VAL A 209 1.36 -7.35 -17.78
N ALA A 210 1.86 -7.71 -18.97
CA ALA A 210 3.21 -8.20 -19.17
C ALA A 210 4.26 -7.10 -18.96
N ALA A 211 5.49 -7.51 -18.64
CA ALA A 211 6.57 -6.58 -18.30
C ALA A 211 6.84 -5.56 -19.42
N GLY A 212 7.03 -4.29 -19.04
CA GLY A 212 7.33 -3.19 -19.95
C GLY A 212 6.18 -2.74 -20.84
N ALA A 213 4.93 -3.15 -20.55
CA ALA A 213 3.79 -2.78 -21.37
C ALA A 213 3.40 -1.30 -21.18
N VAL A 214 2.94 -0.66 -22.25
CA VAL A 214 2.29 0.67 -22.20
C VAL A 214 0.81 0.47 -22.47
N VAL A 215 0.01 0.43 -21.42
CA VAL A 215 -1.41 0.06 -21.49
C VAL A 215 -2.26 1.29 -21.80
N THR A 216 -2.78 1.34 -23.03
CA THR A 216 -3.55 2.49 -23.54
C THR A 216 -5.06 2.24 -23.63
N LYS A 217 -5.53 1.06 -23.20
CA LYS A 217 -6.94 0.63 -23.26
C LYS A 217 -7.25 -0.29 -22.10
N ASN A 218 -8.51 -0.35 -21.68
CA ASN A 218 -8.96 -1.26 -20.62
C ASN A 218 -8.59 -2.71 -20.92
N VAL A 219 -8.15 -3.42 -19.89
CA VAL A 219 -7.77 -4.83 -19.93
C VAL A 219 -8.93 -5.67 -19.43
N GLN A 220 -9.34 -6.70 -20.16
CA GLN A 220 -10.46 -7.55 -19.76
C GLN A 220 -10.01 -8.67 -18.79
N GLU A 221 -10.98 -9.27 -18.11
CA GLU A 221 -10.75 -10.37 -17.16
C GLU A 221 -10.00 -11.52 -17.87
N PHE A 222 -9.03 -12.12 -17.18
CA PHE A 222 -8.17 -13.19 -17.70
C PHE A 222 -7.28 -12.82 -18.91
N GLU A 223 -7.27 -11.57 -19.37
CA GLU A 223 -6.41 -11.18 -20.49
C GLU A 223 -4.95 -11.04 -20.09
N VAL A 224 -4.07 -11.44 -21.00
CA VAL A 224 -2.66 -11.07 -20.97
C VAL A 224 -2.46 -9.98 -22.01
N VAL A 225 -2.00 -8.80 -21.59
CA VAL A 225 -1.65 -7.69 -22.49
C VAL A 225 -0.17 -7.38 -22.42
N GLY A 226 0.45 -7.02 -23.55
CA GLY A 226 1.86 -6.65 -23.60
C GLY A 226 2.24 -5.83 -24.82
N GLY A 227 3.40 -5.16 -24.74
CA GLY A 227 3.94 -4.31 -25.81
C GLY A 227 3.66 -2.82 -25.63
N ASN A 228 4.08 -2.02 -26.63
CA ASN A 228 3.86 -0.57 -26.67
C ASN A 228 3.35 -0.17 -28.08
N PRO A 229 2.06 0.20 -28.22
CA PRO A 229 1.01 0.10 -27.21
C PRO A 229 0.70 -1.37 -26.87
N ALA A 230 0.22 -1.61 -25.65
CA ALA A 230 -0.14 -2.94 -25.21
C ALA A 230 -1.31 -3.50 -26.02
N LYS A 231 -1.20 -4.78 -26.41
CA LYS A 231 -2.25 -5.53 -27.09
C LYS A 231 -2.48 -6.84 -26.36
N LYS A 232 -3.69 -7.40 -26.48
CA LYS A 232 -3.96 -8.78 -26.05
C LYS A 232 -3.00 -9.73 -26.76
N ILE A 233 -2.25 -10.52 -25.99
CA ILE A 233 -1.32 -11.52 -26.50
C ILE A 233 -1.70 -12.96 -26.10
N SER A 234 -2.47 -13.13 -25.02
CA SER A 234 -2.92 -14.44 -24.54
C SER A 234 -4.12 -14.29 -23.59
N ASP A 235 -4.63 -15.43 -23.15
CA ASP A 235 -5.40 -15.62 -21.92
C ASP A 235 -4.45 -16.14 -20.82
N VAL A 236 -4.64 -15.72 -19.57
CA VAL A 236 -3.78 -16.12 -18.44
C VAL A 236 -3.83 -17.63 -18.19
N ARG A 237 -4.96 -18.29 -18.48
CA ARG A 237 -5.18 -19.73 -18.31
C ARG A 237 -4.37 -20.58 -19.30
N ASN A 238 -3.79 -19.95 -20.32
CA ASN A 238 -2.86 -20.64 -21.23
C ASN A 238 -1.42 -20.63 -20.70
N ILE A 239 -1.12 -19.87 -19.66
CA ILE A 239 0.22 -19.77 -19.11
C ILE A 239 0.47 -20.94 -18.16
N ARG A 240 1.54 -21.69 -18.46
CA ARG A 240 2.02 -22.78 -17.60
C ARG A 240 3.20 -22.33 -16.75
N ASN A 241 3.27 -22.85 -15.53
CA ASN A 241 4.43 -22.72 -14.68
C ASN A 241 5.66 -23.27 -15.41
N LYS A 242 6.70 -22.46 -15.56
CA LYS A 242 7.90 -22.82 -16.35
C LYS A 242 8.73 -23.95 -15.74
N ILE A 243 8.52 -24.29 -14.47
CA ILE A 243 9.24 -25.33 -13.74
C ILE A 243 8.37 -26.59 -13.63
N THR A 244 7.12 -26.46 -13.14
CA THR A 244 6.25 -27.63 -12.87
C THR A 244 5.39 -28.05 -14.07
N GLY A 245 5.15 -27.15 -15.03
CA GLY A 245 4.25 -27.37 -16.16
C GLY A 245 2.75 -27.24 -15.84
N GLU A 246 2.39 -27.01 -14.58
CA GLU A 246 1.00 -26.83 -14.12
C GLU A 246 0.44 -25.46 -14.55
N ASP A 247 -0.87 -25.24 -14.38
CA ASP A 247 -1.49 -23.94 -14.62
C ASP A 247 -0.92 -22.86 -13.70
N ALA A 248 -0.49 -21.74 -14.28
CA ALA A 248 0.03 -20.60 -13.52
C ALA A 248 -1.06 -19.64 -13.06
N TYR A 249 -2.27 -19.68 -13.63
CA TYR A 249 -3.34 -18.73 -13.28
C TYR A 249 -4.72 -19.41 -13.32
N PRO A 250 -5.69 -18.97 -12.50
CA PRO A 250 -5.61 -17.89 -11.49
C PRO A 250 -4.61 -18.16 -10.36
N TRP A 251 -3.82 -17.14 -9.98
CA TRP A 251 -2.60 -17.39 -9.21
C TRP A 251 -2.85 -17.86 -7.77
N ARG A 252 -3.99 -17.48 -7.22
CA ARG A 252 -4.48 -17.86 -5.89
C ARG A 252 -4.56 -19.37 -5.63
N PHE A 253 -4.61 -20.20 -6.67
CA PHE A 253 -4.67 -21.67 -6.51
C PHE A 253 -3.32 -22.33 -6.27
N HIS A 254 -2.21 -21.65 -6.58
CA HIS A 254 -0.87 -22.25 -6.47
C HIS A 254 0.11 -21.37 -5.67
N PHE A 255 -0.27 -20.14 -5.32
CA PHE A 255 0.49 -19.25 -4.44
C PHE A 255 -0.38 -18.83 -3.25
N SER A 256 0.12 -19.10 -2.04
CA SER A 256 -0.61 -18.85 -0.79
C SER A 256 0.21 -18.09 0.27
N ARG A 257 1.51 -17.86 0.03
CA ARG A 257 2.39 -17.22 1.01
C ARG A 257 1.91 -15.80 1.36
N ARG A 258 1.70 -15.53 2.65
CA ARG A 258 1.14 -14.28 3.21
C ARG A 258 -0.28 -13.94 2.74
N MET A 259 -1.01 -14.92 2.24
CA MET A 259 -2.42 -14.79 1.89
C MET A 259 -3.28 -15.40 3.01
N PRO A 260 -4.55 -15.01 3.16
CA PRO A 260 -5.39 -15.56 4.22
C PRO A 260 -5.69 -17.06 4.05
N TRP A 261 -5.31 -17.64 2.90
CA TRP A 261 -5.40 -19.07 2.60
C TRP A 261 -4.05 -19.81 2.66
N GLU A 262 -3.01 -19.25 3.29
CA GLU A 262 -1.65 -19.84 3.36
C GLU A 262 -1.66 -21.31 3.79
N ASP A 263 -2.41 -21.63 4.85
CA ASP A 263 -2.37 -22.94 5.53
C ASP A 263 -3.47 -23.92 5.10
N MET A 264 -4.50 -23.48 4.36
CA MET A 264 -5.68 -24.29 4.00
C MET A 264 -5.99 -24.33 2.50
N GLY A 265 -5.40 -23.45 1.70
CA GLY A 265 -5.68 -23.33 0.28
C GLY A 265 -6.96 -22.52 -0.01
N TYR A 266 -6.99 -21.93 -1.21
CA TYR A 266 -7.98 -20.89 -1.55
C TYR A 266 -9.43 -21.37 -1.46
N MET A 267 -9.73 -22.58 -1.95
CA MET A 267 -11.11 -23.08 -1.96
C MET A 267 -11.65 -23.36 -0.55
N GLU A 268 -10.82 -23.92 0.33
CA GLU A 268 -11.22 -24.16 1.72
C GLU A 268 -11.43 -22.83 2.45
N TRP A 269 -10.53 -21.86 2.22
CA TRP A 269 -10.66 -20.51 2.74
C TRP A 269 -11.96 -19.83 2.28
N VAL A 270 -12.26 -19.81 0.98
CA VAL A 270 -13.53 -19.24 0.47
C VAL A 270 -14.73 -19.94 1.11
N ASN A 271 -14.69 -21.27 1.26
CA ASN A 271 -15.77 -22.03 1.89
C ASN A 271 -15.98 -21.68 3.37
N SER A 272 -14.96 -21.16 4.05
CA SER A 272 -15.03 -20.70 5.45
C SER A 272 -15.65 -19.31 5.62
N LEU A 273 -15.74 -18.51 4.55
CA LEU A 273 -16.26 -17.14 4.59
C LEU A 273 -17.80 -17.09 4.72
N GLY A 274 -18.32 -15.92 5.09
CA GLY A 274 -19.77 -15.65 5.06
C GLY A 274 -20.34 -15.66 3.64
N ASP A 275 -21.64 -15.90 3.50
CA ASP A 275 -22.29 -16.08 2.18
C ASP A 275 -22.17 -14.85 1.26
N ASP A 276 -22.13 -13.64 1.79
CA ASP A 276 -21.95 -12.42 1.00
C ASP A 276 -20.49 -12.22 0.56
N GLU A 277 -19.52 -12.58 1.39
CA GLU A 277 -18.10 -12.55 1.03
C GLU A 277 -17.76 -13.63 0.01
N LYS A 278 -18.34 -14.83 0.15
CA LYS A 278 -18.20 -15.93 -0.83
C LYS A 278 -18.52 -15.50 -2.25
N LYS A 279 -19.55 -14.67 -2.44
CA LYS A 279 -19.96 -14.19 -3.77
C LYS A 279 -18.91 -13.30 -4.44
N LEU A 280 -18.06 -12.62 -3.66
CA LEU A 280 -16.98 -11.79 -4.17
C LEU A 280 -15.78 -12.62 -4.65
N PHE A 281 -15.58 -13.80 -4.07
CA PHE A 281 -14.39 -14.63 -4.27
C PHE A 281 -14.63 -15.92 -5.08
N SER A 282 -15.89 -16.24 -5.34
CA SER A 282 -16.28 -17.34 -6.22
C SER A 282 -15.94 -16.99 -7.66
N ILE A 283 -15.19 -17.85 -8.35
CA ILE A 283 -14.93 -17.72 -9.78
C ILE A 283 -16.27 -17.89 -10.50
N LYS A 284 -16.69 -16.88 -11.26
CA LYS A 284 -17.82 -17.04 -12.18
C LYS A 284 -17.36 -17.97 -13.30
N GLU A 285 -18.04 -19.12 -13.44
CA GLU A 285 -17.81 -20.07 -14.54
C GLU A 285 -17.98 -19.43 -15.91
#